data_AF-A0A9N8YRD6-F1
#
_entry.id   AF-A0A9N8YRD6-F1
#
_cell.length_a   1.000
_cell.length_b   1.000
_cell.length_c   1.000
_cell.angle_alpha   90.00
_cell.angle_beta   90.00
_cell.angle_gamma   90.00
#
_symmetry.space_group_name_H-M   'P 1'
#
loop_
_entity.id
_entity.type
_entity.pdbx_description
1 polymer ?
#
loop_
_entity_poly.entity_id
_entity_poly.type
_entity_poly.pdbx_seq_one_letter_code
_entity_poly.pdbx_strand_id
1 'polypeptide(L)' 'MPGELKRMQTIVEQNNRPFYMHITEGNEISEILPGYRCHSDSKFSDIEIAPSYAIISLYQQLFR' A
#
# COMPACT_ATOMS: atom_id res chain seq x y z
N MET A 1 14.87 -20.73 -7.49
CA MET A 1 14.31 -19.62 -6.70
C MET A 1 12.88 -19.42 -7.21
N PRO A 2 11.83 -19.71 -6.43
CA PRO A 2 10.47 -19.40 -6.88
C PRO A 2 10.36 -17.88 -7.05
N GLY A 3 9.73 -17.47 -8.16
CA GLY A 3 9.99 -16.21 -8.86
C GLY A 3 9.77 -14.95 -8.05
N GLU A 4 10.57 -13.92 -8.36
CA GLU A 4 10.29 -12.53 -8.01
C GLU A 4 8.86 -12.18 -8.44
N LEU A 5 7.95 -12.06 -7.47
CA LEU A 5 6.70 -11.34 -7.65
C LEU A 5 7.05 -9.97 -8.25
N LYS A 6 6.56 -9.70 -9.46
CA LYS A 6 6.65 -8.37 -10.08
C LYS A 6 5.92 -7.38 -9.18
N ARG A 7 6.64 -6.78 -8.24
CA ARG A 7 6.07 -5.85 -7.28
C ARG A 7 5.97 -4.48 -7.96
N MET A 8 4.81 -4.23 -8.59
CA MET A 8 4.52 -2.94 -9.17
C MET A 8 4.32 -1.94 -8.02
N GLN A 9 5.17 -0.92 -7.99
CA GLN A 9 5.17 0.11 -6.96
C GLN A 9 4.95 1.48 -7.59
N THR A 10 4.12 2.31 -6.96
CA THR A 10 4.02 3.74 -7.28
C THR A 10 4.33 4.58 -6.05
N ILE A 11 4.87 5.78 -6.26
CA ILE A 11 5.29 6.69 -5.21
C ILE A 11 4.49 7.98 -5.35
N VAL A 12 3.87 8.41 -4.26
CA VAL A 12 3.24 9.72 -4.14
C VAL A 12 3.98 10.50 -3.08
N GLU A 13 4.43 11.71 -3.39
CA GLU A 13 5.04 12.59 -2.39
C GLU A 13 4.02 13.62 -1.90
N GLN A 14 3.86 13.70 -0.58
CA GLN A 14 2.97 14.67 0.06
C GLN A 14 3.68 15.22 1.30
N ASN A 15 3.74 16.55 1.44
CA ASN A 15 4.43 17.22 2.56
C ASN A 15 5.89 16.78 2.74
N ASN A 16 6.66 16.69 1.64
CA ASN A 16 8.05 16.21 1.61
C ASN A 16 8.23 14.80 2.18
N ARG A 17 7.19 13.98 2.12
CA ARG A 17 7.17 12.61 2.63
C ARG A 17 6.71 11.67 1.52
N PRO A 18 7.50 10.64 1.19
CA PRO A 18 7.10 9.64 0.20
C PRO A 18 6.12 8.64 0.79
N PHE A 19 5.08 8.34 0.02
CA PHE A 19 4.09 7.30 0.25
C PHE A 19 4.25 6.27 -0.86
N TYR A 20 4.68 5.07 -0.49
CA TYR A 20 4.98 3.99 -1.40
C TYR A 20 3.84 2.99 -1.40
N MET A 21 3.18 2.84 -2.54
CA MET A 21 2.09 1.90 -2.75
C MET A 21 2.63 0.57 -3.25
N HIS A 22 2.26 -0.52 -2.59
CA HIS A 22 2.51 -1.90 -3.03
C HIS A 22 1.21 -2.53 -3.50
N ILE A 23 1.25 -3.17 -4.66
CA ILE A 23 0.14 -3.99 -5.17
C ILE A 23 0.41 -5.45 -4.81
N THR A 24 -0.54 -6.11 -4.16
CA THR A 24 -0.47 -7.52 -3.75
C THR A 24 -1.44 -8.38 -4.57
N GLU A 25 -1.10 -9.66 -4.74
CA GLU A 25 -2.05 -10.67 -5.22
C GLU A 25 -3.01 -10.99 -4.07
N GLY A 26 -4.24 -10.49 -4.16
CA GLY A 26 -5.24 -10.66 -3.11
C GLY A 26 -5.39 -9.46 -2.17
N ASN A 27 -6.59 -9.34 -1.61
CA ASN A 27 -6.97 -8.45 -0.52
C ASN A 27 -7.86 -9.22 0.48
N GLU A 28 -8.31 -8.54 1.54
CA GLU A 28 -9.11 -9.14 2.61
C GLU A 28 -10.45 -9.74 2.15
N ILE A 29 -10.95 -9.34 0.98
CA ILE A 29 -12.26 -9.74 0.44
C ILE A 29 -12.10 -10.78 -0.71
N SER A 30 -10.94 -10.84 -1.36
CA SER A 30 -10.72 -11.73 -2.50
C SER A 30 -9.23 -12.02 -2.70
N GLU A 31 -8.88 -13.30 -2.85
CA GLU A 31 -7.52 -13.73 -3.22
C GLU A 31 -7.16 -13.43 -4.68
N ILE A 32 -8.16 -13.11 -5.52
CA ILE A 32 -8.01 -12.97 -6.97
C ILE A 32 -7.91 -11.50 -7.39
N LEU A 33 -8.54 -10.61 -6.62
CA LEU A 33 -8.47 -9.16 -6.85
C LEU A 33 -7.23 -8.58 -6.18
N PRO A 34 -6.61 -7.54 -6.76
CA PRO A 34 -5.43 -6.93 -6.16
C PRO A 34 -5.75 -6.31 -4.80
N GLY A 35 -4.78 -6.37 -3.90
CA GLY A 35 -4.74 -5.60 -2.68
C GLY A 35 -3.74 -4.46 -2.78
N TYR A 36 -3.94 -3.45 -1.94
CA TYR A 36 -3.15 -2.23 -1.95
C TYR A 36 -2.65 -1.95 -0.55
N ARG A 37 -1.33 -1.81 -0.41
CA ARG A 37 -0.71 -1.49 0.87
C ARG A 37 0.20 -0.28 0.72
N CYS A 38 -0.03 0.74 1.51
CA CYS A 38 0.80 1.93 1.53
C CYS A 38 1.81 1.85 2.68
N HIS A 39 3.02 2.35 2.47
CA HIS A 39 3.97 2.57 3.56
C HIS A 39 4.72 3.89 3.40
N SER A 40 5.15 4.42 4.54
CA SER A 40 6.00 5.61 4.65
C SER A 40 6.84 5.45 5.91
N ASP A 41 8.15 5.63 5.79
CA ASP A 41 9.13 5.25 6.81
C ASP A 41 8.90 3.82 7.33
N SER A 42 8.72 3.65 8.64
CA SER A 42 8.47 2.38 9.32
C SER A 42 6.99 2.04 9.51
N LYS A 43 6.06 2.89 9.03
CA LYS A 43 4.62 2.67 9.16
C LYS A 43 4.01 2.12 7.87
N PHE A 44 3.03 1.24 8.05
CA PHE A 44 2.31 0.57 6.98
C PHE A 44 0.81 0.69 7.22
N SER A 45 0.04 0.88 6.15
CA SER A 45 -1.39 0.59 6.20
C SER A 45 -1.63 -0.92 6.27
N ASP A 46 -2.88 -1.27 6.55
CA ASP A 46 -3.42 -2.59 6.24
C ASP A 46 -3.52 -2.79 4.71
N ILE A 47 -3.87 -4.00 4.28
CA ILE A 47 -4.10 -4.30 2.87
C ILE A 47 -5.53 -3.92 2.52
N GLU A 48 -5.68 -2.95 1.65
CA GLU A 48 -6.97 -2.37 1.31
C GLU A 48 -7.40 -2.79 -0.09
N ILE A 49 -8.71 -2.71 -0.34
CA ILE A 49 -9.31 -3.03 -1.64
C ILE A 49 -9.11 -1.93 -2.69
N ALA A 50 -8.69 -0.74 -2.26
CA ALA A 50 -8.45 0.41 -3.11
C ALA A 50 -7.17 1.18 -2.70
N PRO A 51 -6.41 1.73 -3.67
CA PRO A 51 -5.19 2.49 -3.37
C PRO A 51 -5.43 3.70 -2.45
N SER A 52 -6.55 4.40 -2.64
CA SER A 52 -6.89 5.59 -1.85
C SER A 52 -7.12 5.25 -0.38
N TYR A 53 -7.71 4.10 -0.08
CA TYR A 53 -7.95 3.66 1.29
C TYR A 53 -6.64 3.36 2.01
N ALA A 54 -5.69 2.71 1.33
CA ALA A 54 -4.37 2.46 1.89
C ALA A 54 -3.60 3.77 2.20
N ILE A 55 -3.71 4.77 1.33
CA ILE A 55 -3.11 6.10 1.58
C ILE A 55 -3.80 6.80 2.76
N ILE A 56 -5.13 6.85 2.78
CA ILE A 56 -5.90 7.51 3.85
C ILE A 56 -5.63 6.85 5.20
N SER A 57 -5.64 5.51 5.26
CA SER A 57 -5.35 4.73 6.45
C SER A 57 -3.98 5.06 7.02
N LEU A 58 -2.93 5.04 6.17
CA LEU A 58 -1.59 5.41 6.60
C LEU A 58 -1.49 6.89 7.01
N TYR A 59 -2.12 7.80 6.26
CA TYR A 59 -2.12 9.23 6.58
C TYR A 59 -2.72 9.49 7.97
N GLN A 60 -3.84 8.84 8.28
CA GLN A 60 -4.46 8.92 9.61
C GLN A 60 -3.56 8.35 10.71
N GLN A 61 -2.80 7.28 10.44
CA GLN A 61 -1.85 6.74 11.42
C GLN A 61 -0.63 7.64 11.66
N LEU A 62 -0.21 8.41 10.66
CA LEU A 62 0.94 9.30 10.74
C LEU A 62 0.62 10.64 11.42
N PHE A 63 -0.58 11.16 11.20
CA PHE A 63 -0.98 12.52 11.60
C PHE A 63 -2.17 12.56 12.57
N ARG A 64 -2.40 11.46 13.30
CA ARG A 64 -3.29 11.43 14.45
C ARG A 64 -2.70 12.15 15.65
#